data_AF-A0A2D6L783-F1
#
_entry.id   AF-A0A2D6L783-F1
#
_cell.length_a   1.000
_cell.length_b   1.000
_cell.length_c   1.000
_cell.angle_alpha   90.00
_cell.angle_beta   90.00
_cell.angle_gamma   90.00
#
_symmetry.space_group_name_H-M   'P 1'
#
loop_
_entity.id
_entity.type
_entity.pdbx_description
1 polymer ?
#
loop_
_entity_poly.entity_id
_entity_poly.type
_entity_poly.pdbx_seq_one_letter_code
_entity_poly.pdbx_strand_id
1 'polypeptide(L)'
;MPTKEKVDYRNAQVINDILVSDDVEAHETLRRANAWSVEQMVLFAHYIRMRDRSHRQMQLDVARRMEEKPMASDVEMSMGAYIEHVEPQVRAAVVRLREKGYATFSSGYYGRDVQEISFLRDDLDGWEFEDDFVEWLAGRGAHVRLFHGDIYVDLKEQLSEVELKYMWDAIVQNMPDLSRTSPKNETMNAKRFRAAQMNLRTQEAYKKVHRP
;
A
#
# COMPACT_ATOMS: atom_id res chain seq x y z
N MET A 1 -5.83 -33.03 -30.76
CA MET A 1 -4.96 -31.85 -30.57
C MET A 1 -5.45 -31.14 -29.32
N PRO A 2 -4.59 -30.86 -28.33
CA PRO A 2 -5.01 -30.10 -27.16
C PRO A 2 -5.36 -28.69 -27.61
N THR A 3 -6.57 -28.23 -27.32
CA THR A 3 -7.00 -26.86 -27.54
C THR A 3 -6.13 -25.93 -26.71
N LYS A 4 -5.44 -24.98 -27.36
CA LYS A 4 -4.78 -23.86 -26.66
C LYS A 4 -5.85 -23.21 -25.77
N GLU A 5 -5.68 -23.36 -24.46
CA GLU A 5 -6.59 -22.75 -23.49
C GLU A 5 -6.60 -21.25 -23.73
N LYS A 6 -7.80 -20.66 -23.84
CA LYS A 6 -7.95 -19.25 -24.19
C LYS A 6 -7.51 -18.42 -23.00
N VAL A 7 -6.35 -17.76 -23.11
CA VAL A 7 -5.82 -16.86 -22.08
C VAL A 7 -6.86 -15.78 -21.76
N ASP A 8 -7.23 -15.66 -20.49
CA ASP A 8 -8.14 -14.62 -20.02
C ASP A 8 -7.38 -13.33 -19.69
N TYR A 9 -7.29 -12.46 -20.68
CA TYR A 9 -6.67 -11.13 -20.56
C TYR A 9 -7.46 -10.15 -19.68
N ARG A 10 -8.49 -10.59 -18.96
CA ARG A 10 -9.19 -9.81 -17.91
C ARG A 10 -8.73 -10.19 -16.51
N ASN A 11 -8.03 -11.32 -16.37
CA ASN A 11 -7.52 -11.77 -15.09
C ASN A 11 -6.24 -11.00 -14.74
N ALA A 12 -6.28 -10.26 -13.62
CA ALA A 12 -5.15 -9.43 -13.19
C ALA A 12 -3.86 -10.23 -12.95
N GLN A 13 -3.97 -11.46 -12.43
CA GLN A 13 -2.80 -12.31 -12.22
C GLN A 13 -2.17 -12.72 -13.55
N VAL A 14 -2.99 -13.17 -14.51
CA VAL A 14 -2.53 -13.54 -15.85
C VAL A 14 -1.85 -12.37 -16.55
N ILE A 15 -2.44 -11.17 -16.47
CA ILE A 15 -1.84 -9.94 -17.01
C ILE A 15 -0.49 -9.67 -16.36
N ASN A 16 -0.41 -9.76 -15.03
CA ASN A 16 0.83 -9.47 -14.31
C ASN A 16 1.93 -10.48 -14.65
N ASP A 17 1.60 -11.77 -14.71
CA ASP A 17 2.52 -12.84 -15.08
C ASP A 17 3.09 -12.61 -16.48
N ILE A 18 2.23 -12.23 -17.42
CA ILE A 18 2.66 -11.87 -18.77
C ILE A 18 3.60 -10.67 -18.72
N LEU A 19 3.22 -9.56 -18.08
CA LEU A 19 4.01 -8.31 -18.04
C LEU A 19 5.42 -8.47 -17.48
N VAL A 20 5.65 -9.45 -16.60
CA VAL A 20 6.97 -9.68 -16.00
C VAL A 20 7.77 -10.79 -16.70
N SER A 21 7.17 -11.51 -17.64
CA SER A 21 7.80 -12.58 -18.43
C SER A 21 8.72 -12.06 -19.54
N ASP A 22 9.46 -12.97 -20.16
CA ASP A 22 10.25 -12.71 -21.37
C ASP A 22 9.50 -13.12 -22.66
N ASP A 23 8.19 -13.40 -22.58
CA ASP A 23 7.38 -13.84 -23.71
C ASP A 23 6.92 -12.65 -24.58
N VAL A 24 7.68 -12.41 -25.65
CA VAL A 24 7.44 -11.34 -26.61
C VAL A 24 6.09 -11.49 -27.33
N GLU A 25 5.64 -12.71 -27.62
CA GLU A 25 4.36 -12.94 -28.30
C GLU A 25 3.19 -12.63 -27.37
N ALA A 26 3.28 -13.07 -26.10
CA ALA A 26 2.30 -12.76 -25.07
C ALA A 26 2.24 -11.25 -24.78
N HIS A 27 3.38 -10.57 -24.72
CA HIS A 27 3.45 -9.11 -24.57
C HIS A 27 2.72 -8.38 -25.69
N GLU A 28 2.99 -8.72 -26.96
CA GLU A 28 2.36 -8.05 -28.10
C GLU A 28 0.85 -8.33 -28.16
N THR A 29 0.43 -9.54 -27.80
CA THR A 29 -0.99 -9.91 -27.72
C THR A 29 -1.70 -9.11 -26.63
N LEU A 30 -1.13 -9.07 -25.42
CA LEU A 30 -1.66 -8.31 -24.29
C LEU A 30 -1.77 -6.82 -24.61
N ARG A 31 -0.72 -6.25 -25.21
CA ARG A 31 -0.66 -4.85 -25.63
C ARG A 31 -1.77 -4.50 -26.61
N ARG A 32 -1.98 -5.32 -27.64
CA ARG A 32 -3.06 -5.12 -28.63
C ARG A 32 -4.46 -5.27 -28.01
N ALA A 33 -4.66 -6.29 -27.17
CA ALA A 33 -5.95 -6.57 -26.54
C ALA A 33 -6.43 -5.43 -25.63
N ASN A 34 -5.51 -4.68 -25.03
CA ASN A 34 -5.80 -3.59 -24.11
C ASN A 34 -5.53 -2.19 -24.68
N ALA A 35 -5.12 -2.11 -25.96
CA ALA A 35 -4.72 -0.87 -26.61
C ALA A 35 -3.65 -0.07 -25.83
N TRP A 36 -2.68 -0.76 -25.22
CA TRP A 36 -1.59 -0.11 -24.49
C TRP A 36 -0.42 0.29 -25.40
N SER A 37 0.28 1.34 -25.00
CA SER A 37 1.57 1.69 -25.57
C SER A 37 2.69 0.78 -25.04
N VAL A 38 3.84 0.79 -25.69
CA VAL A 38 5.03 0.05 -25.21
C VAL A 38 5.52 0.64 -23.89
N GLU A 39 5.46 1.97 -23.75
CA GLU A 39 5.84 2.70 -22.55
C GLU A 39 4.95 2.31 -21.36
N GLN A 40 3.65 2.16 -21.56
CA GLN A 40 2.72 1.67 -20.54
C GLN A 40 3.06 0.24 -20.10
N MET A 41 3.36 -0.65 -21.05
CA MET A 41 3.79 -2.02 -20.74
C MET A 41 5.04 -2.03 -19.86
N VAL A 42 6.03 -1.21 -20.20
CA VAL A 42 7.28 -1.05 -19.42
C VAL A 42 6.99 -0.50 -18.02
N LEU A 43 6.14 0.53 -17.92
CA LEU A 43 5.74 1.14 -16.66
C LEU A 43 5.04 0.14 -15.74
N PHE A 44 4.08 -0.62 -16.27
CA PHE A 44 3.34 -1.61 -15.49
C PHE A 44 4.26 -2.74 -15.01
N ALA A 45 5.12 -3.25 -15.90
CA ALA A 45 6.10 -4.28 -15.55
C ALA A 45 7.06 -3.81 -14.45
N HIS A 46 7.49 -2.54 -14.48
CA HIS A 46 8.33 -1.94 -13.44
C HIS A 46 7.66 -1.99 -12.05
N TYR A 47 6.42 -1.50 -11.94
CA TYR A 47 5.73 -1.45 -10.66
C TYR A 47 5.24 -2.81 -10.15
N ILE A 48 4.90 -3.74 -11.04
CA ILE A 48 4.60 -5.14 -10.64
C ILE A 48 5.85 -5.78 -10.02
N ARG A 49 7.01 -5.65 -10.67
CA ARG A 49 8.27 -6.18 -10.12
C ARG A 49 8.63 -5.52 -8.80
N MET A 50 8.36 -4.22 -8.64
CA MET A 50 8.61 -3.51 -7.39
C MET A 50 7.71 -4.02 -6.27
N ARG A 51 6.39 -4.11 -6.53
CA ARG A 51 5.40 -4.66 -5.60
C ARG A 51 5.78 -6.05 -5.12
N ASP A 52 6.13 -6.95 -6.04
CA ASP A 52 6.54 -8.32 -5.71
C ASP A 52 7.75 -8.35 -4.77
N ARG A 53 8.77 -7.52 -5.02
CA ARG A 53 9.94 -7.42 -4.15
C ARG A 53 9.55 -6.89 -2.77
N SER A 54 8.78 -5.81 -2.71
CA SER A 54 8.34 -5.21 -1.43
C SER A 54 7.50 -6.22 -0.63
N HIS A 55 6.57 -6.94 -1.26
CA HIS A 55 5.73 -7.94 -0.58
C HIS A 55 6.53 -9.12 -0.05
N ARG A 56 7.50 -9.65 -0.81
CA ARG A 56 8.40 -10.71 -0.32
C ARG A 56 9.21 -10.23 0.88
N GLN A 57 9.75 -9.01 0.83
CA GLN A 57 10.49 -8.44 1.96
C GLN A 57 9.61 -8.25 3.19
N MET A 58 8.37 -7.77 3.02
CA MET A 58 7.41 -7.61 4.11
C MET A 58 7.08 -8.94 4.79
N GLN A 59 6.92 -10.03 4.03
CA GLN A 59 6.69 -11.36 4.61
C GLN A 59 7.85 -11.80 5.51
N LEU A 60 9.10 -11.57 5.07
CA LEU A 60 10.29 -11.85 5.88
C LEU A 60 10.35 -10.96 7.12
N ASP A 61 10.05 -9.67 6.98
CA ASP A 61 10.06 -8.72 8.10
C ASP A 61 8.99 -9.04 9.15
N VAL A 62 7.79 -9.43 8.72
CA VAL A 62 6.70 -9.88 9.61
C VAL A 62 7.08 -11.18 10.33
N ALA A 63 7.66 -12.16 9.62
CA ALA A 63 8.12 -13.41 10.23
C ALA A 63 9.15 -13.14 11.34
N ARG A 64 10.19 -12.35 11.02
CA ARG A 64 11.20 -11.92 12.01
C ARG A 64 10.56 -11.17 13.18
N ARG A 65 9.61 -10.28 12.91
CA ARG A 65 8.87 -9.54 13.96
C ARG A 65 8.15 -10.48 14.93
N MET A 66 7.62 -11.61 14.45
CA MET A 66 6.87 -12.55 15.28
C MET A 66 7.79 -13.33 16.22
N GLU A 67 9.03 -13.54 15.81
CA GLU A 67 10.05 -14.21 16.61
C GLU A 67 10.66 -13.27 17.64
N GLU A 68 11.03 -12.06 17.23
CA GLU A 68 11.82 -11.13 18.05
C GLU A 68 10.96 -10.23 18.94
N LYS A 69 9.83 -9.73 18.43
CA LYS A 69 9.00 -8.73 19.12
C LYS A 69 7.50 -8.90 18.78
N PRO A 70 6.88 -10.03 19.15
CA PRO A 70 5.50 -10.32 18.74
C PRO A 70 4.46 -9.39 19.38
N MET A 71 4.81 -8.62 20.40
CA MET A 71 3.90 -7.63 20.99
C MET A 71 3.82 -6.37 20.13
N ALA A 72 2.60 -6.04 19.69
CA ALA A 72 2.27 -4.81 19.01
C ALA A 72 2.35 -3.60 19.96
N SER A 73 2.87 -2.49 19.43
CA SER A 73 2.82 -1.14 20.01
C SER A 73 1.40 -0.56 19.98
N ASP A 74 1.19 0.56 20.65
CA ASP A 74 -0.15 1.19 20.70
C ASP A 74 -0.59 1.75 19.34
N VAL A 75 0.35 2.25 18.53
CA VAL A 75 0.09 2.66 17.14
C VAL A 75 -0.36 1.46 16.31
N GLU A 76 0.34 0.33 16.41
CA GLU A 76 -0.01 -0.93 15.72
C GLU A 76 -1.36 -1.49 16.20
N MET A 77 -1.66 -1.40 17.50
CA MET A 77 -2.96 -1.75 18.05
C MET A 77 -4.08 -0.86 17.48
N SER A 78 -3.81 0.44 17.34
CA SER A 78 -4.75 1.40 16.74
C SER A 78 -4.97 1.12 15.24
N MET A 79 -3.89 0.88 14.50
CA MET A 79 -3.90 0.48 13.08
C MET A 79 -4.58 -0.87 12.85
N GLY A 80 -4.47 -1.79 13.81
CA GLY A 80 -4.90 -3.16 13.65
C GLY A 80 -3.98 -4.02 12.78
N ALA A 81 -2.70 -3.66 12.69
CA ALA A 81 -1.67 -4.42 11.98
C ALA A 81 -0.28 -4.03 12.51
N TYR A 82 0.72 -4.89 12.32
CA TYR A 82 2.12 -4.48 12.49
C TYR A 82 2.54 -3.50 11.41
N ILE A 83 3.49 -2.61 11.70
CA ILE A 83 3.99 -1.64 10.72
C ILE A 83 4.64 -2.33 9.51
N GLU A 84 5.17 -3.55 9.69
CA GLU A 84 5.76 -4.38 8.64
C GLU A 84 4.73 -4.90 7.63
N HIS A 85 3.43 -4.85 7.96
CA HIS A 85 2.35 -5.11 7.00
C HIS A 85 2.03 -3.92 6.10
N VAL A 86 2.66 -2.75 6.34
CA VAL A 86 2.54 -1.59 5.45
C VAL A 86 3.76 -1.56 4.52
N GLU A 87 3.49 -1.34 3.23
CA GLU A 87 4.51 -1.31 2.21
C GLU A 87 5.57 -0.22 2.47
N PRO A 88 6.86 -0.49 2.23
CA PRO A 88 7.96 0.36 2.72
C PRO A 88 7.87 1.83 2.29
N GLN A 89 7.46 2.08 1.04
CA GLN A 89 7.39 3.43 0.47
C GLN A 89 6.30 4.30 1.10
N VAL A 90 5.25 3.70 1.68
CA VAL A 90 4.10 4.42 2.25
C VAL A 90 4.00 4.28 3.77
N ARG A 91 4.81 3.40 4.37
CA ARG A 91 4.82 3.13 5.82
C ARG A 91 4.92 4.39 6.69
N ALA A 92 5.89 5.25 6.40
CA ALA A 92 6.09 6.48 7.19
C ALA A 92 4.91 7.45 7.03
N ALA A 93 4.38 7.57 5.82
CA ALA A 93 3.21 8.39 5.52
C ALA A 93 1.97 7.91 6.29
N VAL A 94 1.69 6.60 6.31
CA VAL A 94 0.58 6.02 7.07
C VAL A 94 0.69 6.35 8.55
N VAL A 95 1.88 6.20 9.15
CA VAL A 95 2.08 6.52 10.58
C VAL A 95 1.84 8.01 10.84
N ARG A 96 2.44 8.90 10.05
CA ARG A 96 2.28 10.35 10.19
C ARG A 96 0.84 10.82 9.98
N LEU A 97 0.10 10.19 9.06
CA LEU A 97 -1.32 10.47 8.87
C LEU A 97 -2.13 10.11 10.12
N ARG A 98 -1.81 8.99 10.76
CA ARG A 98 -2.49 8.62 12.01
C ARG A 98 -2.13 9.56 13.16
N GLU A 99 -0.90 10.07 13.20
CA GLU A 99 -0.49 11.13 14.13
C GLU A 99 -1.28 12.42 13.90
N LYS A 100 -1.54 12.78 12.63
CA LYS A 100 -2.44 13.88 12.22
C LYS A 100 -3.93 13.60 12.42
N GLY A 101 -4.31 12.44 12.96
CA GLY A 101 -5.68 12.10 13.31
C GLY A 101 -6.50 11.36 12.25
N TYR A 102 -5.89 10.96 11.13
CA TYR A 102 -6.56 10.21 10.06
C TYR A 102 -6.60 8.72 10.34
N ALA A 103 -7.80 8.12 10.24
CA ALA A 103 -7.99 6.69 10.44
C ALA A 103 -7.78 5.90 9.12
N THR A 104 -6.52 5.66 8.77
CA THR A 104 -6.16 4.83 7.61
C THR A 104 -6.61 3.37 7.75
N PHE A 105 -7.05 2.75 6.65
CA PHE A 105 -7.40 1.32 6.62
C PHE A 105 -6.84 0.50 5.45
N SER A 106 -6.40 1.16 4.38
CA SER A 106 -5.71 0.55 3.23
C SER A 106 -4.59 1.48 2.78
N SER A 107 -3.52 0.91 2.22
CA SER A 107 -2.40 1.69 1.71
C SER A 107 -1.47 0.83 0.86
N GLY A 108 -0.81 1.42 -0.15
CA GLY A 108 0.18 0.71 -0.95
C GLY A 108 -0.01 0.86 -2.44
N TYR A 109 0.54 -0.11 -3.17
CA TYR A 109 0.27 -0.28 -4.58
C TYR A 109 -1.20 -0.67 -4.83
N TYR A 110 -1.84 0.05 -5.74
CA TYR A 110 -3.18 -0.22 -6.22
C TYR A 110 -3.15 -0.40 -7.75
N GLY A 111 -3.88 -1.38 -8.30
CA GLY A 111 -3.89 -1.59 -9.75
C GLY A 111 -2.52 -1.94 -10.32
N ARG A 112 -2.02 -1.19 -11.31
CA ARG A 112 -0.71 -1.41 -11.98
C ARG A 112 0.25 -0.23 -11.85
N ASP A 113 -0.29 0.98 -11.86
CA ASP A 113 0.41 2.25 -11.92
C ASP A 113 -0.17 3.25 -10.91
N VAL A 114 -0.80 2.78 -9.84
CA VAL A 114 -1.43 3.63 -8.84
C VAL A 114 -0.87 3.31 -7.45
N GLN A 115 -0.72 4.33 -6.61
CA GLN A 115 -0.60 4.20 -5.17
C GLN A 115 -1.88 4.72 -4.51
N GLU A 116 -2.22 4.16 -3.35
CA GLU A 116 -3.41 4.57 -2.60
C GLU A 116 -3.10 4.68 -1.10
N ILE A 117 -3.77 5.61 -0.42
CA ILE A 117 -4.05 5.52 1.02
C ILE A 117 -5.54 5.81 1.22
N SER A 118 -6.24 4.88 1.85
CA SER A 118 -7.68 4.98 2.12
C SER A 118 -8.01 5.22 3.59
N PHE A 119 -9.09 5.95 3.85
CA PHE A 119 -9.50 6.40 5.18
C PHE A 119 -10.91 5.94 5.57
N LEU A 120 -11.11 5.65 6.85
CA LEU A 120 -12.43 5.21 7.35
C LEU A 120 -13.49 6.31 7.36
N ARG A 121 -13.08 7.55 7.13
CA ARG A 121 -13.91 8.76 7.19
C ARG A 121 -13.52 9.66 6.04
N ASP A 122 -14.49 10.41 5.55
CA ASP A 122 -14.28 11.46 4.57
C ASP A 122 -13.79 12.74 5.27
N ASP A 123 -12.63 12.63 5.95
CA ASP A 123 -12.03 13.75 6.67
C ASP A 123 -11.41 14.80 5.72
N LEU A 124 -11.38 14.51 4.42
CA LEU A 124 -10.85 15.38 3.36
C LEU A 124 -11.97 15.95 2.46
N ASP A 125 -13.24 15.84 2.86
CA ASP A 125 -14.35 16.40 2.07
C ASP A 125 -14.16 17.91 1.85
N GLY A 126 -14.15 18.31 0.58
CA GLY A 126 -13.91 19.69 0.15
C GLY A 126 -12.49 20.23 0.36
N TRP A 127 -11.54 19.40 0.84
CA TRP A 127 -10.13 19.77 0.91
C TRP A 127 -9.42 19.40 -0.40
N GLU A 128 -8.52 20.26 -0.86
CA GLU A 128 -7.75 20.05 -2.08
C GLU A 128 -6.27 20.38 -1.83
N PHE A 129 -5.37 19.81 -2.64
CA PHE A 129 -3.97 20.21 -2.66
C PHE A 129 -3.82 21.54 -3.41
N GLU A 130 -2.90 22.38 -2.97
CA GLU A 130 -2.51 23.60 -3.69
C GLU A 130 -1.98 23.29 -5.10
N ASP A 131 -2.31 24.12 -6.08
CA ASP A 131 -1.95 23.91 -7.50
C ASP A 131 -0.43 23.74 -7.70
N ASP A 132 0.38 24.59 -7.06
CA ASP A 132 1.85 24.51 -7.13
C ASP A 132 2.38 23.13 -6.65
N PHE A 133 1.71 22.52 -5.67
CA PHE A 133 2.08 21.20 -5.17
C PHE A 133 1.67 20.09 -6.16
N VAL A 134 0.49 20.21 -6.76
CA VAL A 134 0.03 19.29 -7.81
C VAL A 134 0.95 19.33 -9.02
N GLU A 135 1.36 20.53 -9.45
CA GLU A 135 2.34 20.72 -10.54
C GLU A 135 3.72 20.14 -10.17
N TRP A 136 4.17 20.31 -8.92
CA TRP A 136 5.42 19.74 -8.44
C TRP A 136 5.44 18.20 -8.48
N LEU A 137 4.31 17.55 -8.18
CA LEU A 137 4.14 16.10 -8.33
C LEU A 137 4.12 15.69 -9.81
N ALA A 138 3.39 16.44 -10.64
CA ALA A 138 3.31 16.17 -12.09
C ALA A 138 4.69 16.22 -12.75
N GLY A 139 5.53 17.19 -12.37
CA GLY A 139 6.93 17.29 -12.81
C GLY A 139 7.84 16.13 -12.36
N ARG A 140 7.33 15.20 -11.54
CA ARG A 140 7.99 13.96 -11.10
C ARG A 140 7.28 12.72 -11.63
N GLY A 141 6.43 12.88 -12.63
CA GLY A 141 5.69 11.76 -13.21
C GLY A 141 4.64 11.17 -12.29
N ALA A 142 4.01 11.98 -11.44
CA ALA A 142 2.92 11.54 -10.57
C ALA A 142 1.76 12.55 -10.54
N HIS A 143 0.52 12.06 -10.56
CA HIS A 143 -0.66 12.89 -10.38
C HIS A 143 -1.40 12.45 -9.13
N VAL A 144 -1.57 13.37 -8.18
CA VAL A 144 -2.40 13.13 -7.00
C VAL A 144 -3.86 13.50 -7.30
N ARG A 145 -4.79 12.71 -6.79
CA ARG A 145 -6.21 13.02 -6.78
C ARG A 145 -6.87 12.51 -5.51
N LEU A 146 -7.89 13.22 -5.07
CA LEU A 146 -8.76 12.81 -3.98
C LEU A 146 -10.04 12.22 -4.57
N PHE A 147 -10.48 11.08 -4.04
CA PHE A 147 -11.72 10.46 -4.48
C PHE A 147 -12.38 9.76 -3.29
N HIS A 148 -13.58 10.23 -2.92
CA HIS A 148 -14.32 9.78 -1.73
C HIS A 148 -13.47 9.81 -0.44
N GLY A 149 -12.69 10.89 -0.27
CA GLY A 149 -11.81 11.07 0.88
C GLY A 149 -10.48 10.32 0.82
N ASP A 150 -10.30 9.40 -0.15
CA ASP A 150 -9.07 8.63 -0.31
C ASP A 150 -8.06 9.35 -1.21
N ILE A 151 -6.76 9.10 -0.98
CA ILE A 151 -5.68 9.65 -1.80
C ILE A 151 -5.24 8.61 -2.80
N TYR A 152 -5.29 8.98 -4.08
CA TYR A 152 -4.72 8.20 -5.17
C TYR A 152 -3.57 8.97 -5.80
N VAL A 153 -2.49 8.26 -6.14
CA VAL A 153 -1.36 8.79 -6.89
C VAL A 153 -1.19 7.96 -8.16
N ASP A 154 -1.59 8.51 -9.30
CA ASP A 154 -1.41 7.90 -10.61
C ASP A 154 0.02 8.16 -11.10
N LEU A 155 0.79 7.09 -11.30
CA LEU A 155 2.20 7.11 -11.67
C LEU A 155 2.31 7.10 -13.20
N LYS A 156 3.11 8.01 -13.76
CA LYS A 156 3.32 8.20 -15.21
C LYS A 156 4.75 7.88 -15.64
N GLU A 157 5.67 7.82 -14.70
CA GLU A 157 7.08 7.48 -14.93
C GLU A 157 7.53 6.34 -14.03
N GLN A 158 8.69 5.74 -14.36
CA GLN A 158 9.29 4.66 -13.56
C GLN A 158 10.03 5.24 -12.36
N LEU A 159 9.33 5.34 -11.23
CA LEU A 159 9.91 5.83 -9.98
C LEU A 159 10.45 4.69 -9.15
N SER A 160 11.57 4.92 -8.48
CA SER A 160 12.14 4.03 -7.47
C SER A 160 11.34 4.04 -6.17
N GLU A 161 11.54 3.03 -5.32
CA GLU A 161 10.89 2.98 -4.00
C GLU A 161 11.23 4.21 -3.13
N VAL A 162 12.45 4.75 -3.27
CA VAL A 162 12.89 5.97 -2.55
C VAL A 162 12.15 7.21 -3.06
N GLU A 163 11.94 7.34 -4.36
CA GLU A 163 11.18 8.45 -4.95
C GLU A 163 9.70 8.36 -4.57
N LEU A 164 9.10 7.16 -4.62
CA LEU A 164 7.74 6.92 -4.12
C LEU A 164 7.60 7.34 -2.65
N LYS A 165 8.57 6.97 -1.82
CA LYS A 165 8.59 7.37 -0.41
C LYS A 165 8.66 8.88 -0.24
N TYR A 166 9.55 9.53 -0.99
CA TYR A 166 9.72 10.97 -0.94
C TYR A 166 8.43 11.71 -1.34
N MET A 167 7.71 11.23 -2.36
CA MET A 167 6.41 11.79 -2.73
C MET A 167 5.37 11.59 -1.63
N TRP A 168 5.29 10.41 -1.03
CA TRP A 168 4.36 10.16 0.06
C TRP A 168 4.64 11.03 1.29
N ASP A 169 5.91 11.21 1.64
CA ASP A 169 6.30 12.13 2.71
C ASP A 169 5.86 13.58 2.42
N ALA A 170 6.02 14.04 1.18
CA ALA A 170 5.62 15.37 0.74
C ALA A 170 4.09 15.54 0.72
N ILE A 171 3.35 14.53 0.27
CA ILE A 171 1.88 14.49 0.32
C ILE A 171 1.41 14.67 1.76
N VAL A 172 1.92 13.85 2.69
CA VAL A 172 1.51 13.94 4.09
C VAL A 172 1.92 15.25 4.72
N GLN A 173 3.06 15.84 4.34
CA GLN A 173 3.47 17.15 4.84
C GLN A 173 2.46 18.25 4.51
N ASN A 174 1.86 18.21 3.32
CA ASN A 174 0.89 19.21 2.84
C ASN A 174 -0.54 18.98 3.35
N MET A 175 -0.82 17.84 3.98
CA MET A 175 -2.16 17.56 4.51
C MET A 175 -2.44 18.27 5.85
N PRO A 176 -3.70 18.63 6.14
CA PRO A 176 -4.06 19.28 7.39
C PRO A 176 -3.88 18.34 8.59
N ASP A 177 -3.56 18.91 9.75
CA ASP A 177 -3.57 18.19 11.02
C ASP A 177 -4.95 18.34 11.67
N LEU A 178 -5.65 17.22 11.90
CA LEU A 178 -6.99 17.23 12.48
C LEU A 178 -6.99 17.50 13.99
N SER A 179 -5.80 17.64 14.61
CA SER A 179 -5.61 17.95 16.03
C SER A 179 -6.37 17.01 16.97
N ARG A 180 -6.53 15.74 16.54
CA ARG A 180 -7.29 14.71 17.25
C ARG A 180 -6.58 13.37 17.15
N THR A 181 -6.82 12.51 18.14
CA THR A 181 -6.33 11.13 18.08
C THR A 181 -7.02 10.38 16.94
N SER A 182 -6.24 9.71 16.09
CA SER A 182 -6.79 8.84 15.06
C SER A 182 -7.68 7.75 15.69
N PRO A 183 -8.92 7.58 15.20
CA PRO A 183 -9.74 6.42 15.54
C PRO A 183 -9.02 5.10 15.24
N LYS A 184 -9.43 4.05 15.96
CA LYS A 184 -8.98 2.68 15.67
C LYS A 184 -9.52 2.25 14.32
N ASN A 185 -8.74 1.43 13.61
CA ASN A 185 -9.23 0.79 12.40
C ASN A 185 -10.29 -0.27 12.77
N GLU A 186 -11.51 -0.16 12.24
CA GLU A 186 -12.65 -1.03 12.59
C GLU A 186 -12.94 -2.17 11.60
N THR A 187 -12.05 -2.36 10.61
CA THR A 187 -12.13 -3.52 9.71
C THR A 187 -12.05 -4.84 10.47
N MET A 188 -12.61 -5.91 9.89
CA MET A 188 -12.60 -7.24 10.51
C MET A 188 -11.17 -7.75 10.79
N ASN A 189 -10.24 -7.50 9.87
CA ASN A 189 -8.83 -7.89 10.04
C ASN A 189 -8.18 -7.14 11.21
N ALA A 190 -8.42 -5.83 11.32
CA ALA A 190 -7.92 -5.02 12.43
C ALA A 190 -8.47 -5.49 13.79
N LYS A 191 -9.75 -5.86 13.86
CA LYS A 191 -10.38 -6.43 15.06
C LYS A 191 -9.73 -7.77 15.44
N ARG A 192 -9.53 -8.67 14.47
CA ARG A 192 -8.87 -9.97 14.68
C ARG A 192 -7.43 -9.81 15.17
N PHE A 193 -6.68 -8.89 14.56
CA PHE A 193 -5.32 -8.57 14.99
C PHE A 193 -5.28 -8.14 16.46
N ARG A 194 -6.13 -7.18 16.86
CA ARG A 194 -6.20 -6.73 18.26
C ARG A 194 -6.57 -7.85 19.22
N ALA A 195 -7.53 -8.71 18.86
CA ALA A 195 -7.91 -9.85 19.68
C ALA A 195 -6.73 -10.84 19.87
N ALA A 196 -6.00 -11.15 18.80
CA ALA A 196 -4.80 -11.99 18.87
C ALA A 196 -3.73 -11.36 19.79
N GLN A 197 -3.52 -10.05 19.69
CA GLN A 197 -2.58 -9.32 20.55
C GLN A 197 -2.98 -9.30 22.03
N MET A 198 -4.28 -9.18 22.33
CA MET A 198 -4.80 -9.27 23.70
C MET A 198 -4.58 -10.66 24.30
N ASN A 199 -4.77 -11.72 23.51
CA ASN A 199 -4.50 -13.09 23.94
C ASN A 199 -3.00 -13.30 24.22
N LEU A 200 -2.13 -12.81 23.33
CA LEU A 200 -0.68 -12.89 23.51
C LEU A 200 -0.23 -12.18 24.80
N ARG A 201 -0.74 -10.96 25.05
CA ARG A 201 -0.45 -10.19 26.27
C ARG A 201 -0.88 -10.95 27.53
N THR A 202 -2.06 -11.59 27.50
CA THR A 202 -2.56 -12.40 28.61
C THR A 202 -1.68 -13.61 28.88
N GLN A 203 -1.24 -14.32 27.83
CA GLN A 203 -0.35 -15.47 27.97
C GLN A 203 1.01 -15.08 28.56
N GLU A 204 1.60 -13.97 28.10
CA GLU A 204 2.87 -13.47 28.64
C GLU A 204 2.74 -13.00 30.10
N ALA A 205 1.62 -12.37 30.47
CA ALA A 205 1.34 -12.03 31.86
C ALA A 205 1.23 -13.28 32.75
N TYR A 206 0.54 -14.32 32.28
CA TYR A 206 0.41 -15.59 32.99
C TYR A 206 1.78 -16.26 33.23
N LYS A 207 2.63 -16.33 32.19
CA LYS A 207 3.99 -16.88 32.29
C LYS A 207 4.86 -16.14 33.30
N LYS A 208 4.72 -14.81 33.40
CA LYS A 208 5.47 -14.00 34.37
C LYS A 208 5.07 -14.27 35.81
N VAL A 209 3.79 -14.54 36.06
CA VAL A 209 3.27 -14.82 37.41
C VAL A 209 3.57 -16.27 37.85
N HIS A 210 3.66 -17.21 36.91
CA HIS A 210 3.76 -18.64 37.20
C HIS A 210 5.10 -19.27 36.81
N ARG A 211 6.13 -18.45 36.53
CA ARG A 211 7.51 -18.95 36.43
C ARG A 211 8.08 -19.08 37.85
N PRO A 212 8.50 -20.28 38.29
CA PRO A 212 9.18 -20.49 39.56
C PRO A 212 10.57 -19.80 39.58
#